data_AF-A0A411AK18-F1
#
_entry.id   AF-A0A411AK18-F1
#
_cell.length_a   1.000
_cell.length_b   1.000
_cell.length_c   1.000
_cell.angle_alpha   90.00
_cell.angle_beta   90.00
_cell.angle_gamma   90.00
#
_symmetry.space_group_name_H-M   'P 1'
#
loop_
_entity.id
_entity.type
_entity.pdbx_description
1 polymer ?
#
loop_
_entity_poly.entity_id
_entity_poly.type
_entity_poly.pdbx_seq_one_letter_code
_entity_poly.pdbx_strand_id
1 'polypeptide(L)' 'MYPDGTEQFADDETDTLLIYSPRLTEIELEAFCELNIEHYRTFHDANVKQLIRGDRVPLTPFWAE' A
#
# COMPACT_ATOMS: atom_id res chain seq x y z
N MET A 1 -2.16 11.80 6.18
CA MET A 1 -3.25 11.84 7.17
C MET A 1 -4.44 12.61 6.62
N TYR A 2 -5.64 12.03 6.71
CA TYR A 2 -6.90 12.65 6.34
C TYR A 2 -7.47 13.50 7.50
N PRO A 3 -8.42 14.42 7.24
CA PRO A 3 -8.99 15.29 8.27
C PRO A 3 -9.73 14.57 9.40
N ASP A 4 -10.13 13.31 9.19
CA ASP A 4 -10.80 12.47 10.19
C ASP A 4 -9.82 11.65 11.04
N GLY A 5 -8.52 11.88 10.90
CA GLY A 5 -7.47 11.19 11.67
C GLY A 5 -7.12 9.80 11.14
N THR A 6 -7.66 9.40 9.98
CA THR A 6 -7.25 8.16 9.30
C THR A 6 -6.05 8.41 8.37
N GLU A 7 -5.37 7.34 8.04
CA GLU A 7 -4.19 7.28 7.19
C GLU A 7 -4.35 6.19 6.13
N GLN A 8 -3.57 6.34 5.07
CA GLN A 8 -3.53 5.39 3.96
C GLN A 8 -2.18 5.51 3.27
N PHE A 9 -1.58 4.38 2.92
CA PHE A 9 -0.42 4.35 2.04
C PHE A 9 -0.90 4.41 0.60
N ALA A 10 -0.48 5.45 -0.09
CA ALA A 10 -0.76 5.68 -1.49
C ALA A 10 0.44 6.36 -2.15
N ASP A 11 0.55 6.19 -3.46
CA ASP A 11 1.42 6.99 -4.32
C ASP A 11 0.53 7.88 -5.19
N ASP A 12 0.60 9.18 -4.93
CA ASP A 12 -0.14 10.25 -5.59
C ASP A 12 0.74 11.04 -6.59
N GLU A 13 2.00 10.64 -6.78
CA GLU A 13 2.94 11.30 -7.70
C GLU A 13 2.77 10.83 -9.15
N THR A 14 1.87 9.89 -9.42
CA THR A 14 1.58 9.40 -10.78
C THR A 14 0.23 9.90 -11.30
N ASP A 15 0.01 9.80 -12.61
CA ASP A 15 -1.29 10.12 -13.23
C ASP A 15 -2.45 9.27 -12.68
N THR A 16 -2.16 8.17 -11.99
CA THR A 16 -3.16 7.29 -11.35
C THR A 16 -2.83 7.12 -9.87
N LEU A 17 -3.76 7.43 -8.98
CA LEU A 17 -3.57 7.19 -7.56
C LEU A 17 -3.38 5.68 -7.30
N LEU A 18 -2.19 5.29 -6.85
CA LEU A 18 -1.90 3.89 -6.50
C LEU A 18 -2.10 3.69 -5.01
N ILE A 19 -2.98 2.78 -4.63
CA ILE A 19 -3.30 2.51 -3.22
C ILE A 19 -2.61 1.23 -2.74
N TYR A 20 -1.95 1.30 -1.59
CA TYR A 20 -1.22 0.19 -1.00
C TYR A 20 -1.77 -0.26 0.36
N SER A 21 -2.76 0.43 0.92
CA SER A 21 -3.43 0.02 2.15
C SER A 21 -4.91 0.45 2.18
N PRO A 22 -5.74 -0.14 3.05
CA PRO A 22 -7.02 0.46 3.42
C PRO A 22 -6.80 1.82 4.12
N ARG A 23 -7.86 2.61 4.20
CA ARG A 23 -7.90 3.85 4.98
C ARG A 23 -8.35 3.53 6.41
N LEU A 24 -7.45 3.66 7.37
CA LEU A 24 -7.64 3.23 8.77
C LEU A 24 -7.04 4.25 9.72
N THR A 25 -7.32 4.19 11.02
CA THR A 25 -6.52 4.96 11.99
C THR A 25 -5.05 4.49 11.99
N GLU A 26 -4.11 5.32 12.45
CA GLU A 26 -2.69 4.97 12.50
C GLU A 26 -2.43 3.61 13.19
N ILE A 27 -3.08 3.37 14.34
CA ILE A 27 -2.96 2.13 15.13
C ILE A 27 -3.51 0.93 14.36
N GLU A 28 -4.68 1.07 13.72
CA GLU A 28 -5.28 0.00 12.93
C GLU A 28 -4.47 -0.27 11.65
N LEU A 29 -3.90 0.76 11.05
CA LEU A 29 -3.05 0.66 9.86
C LEU A 29 -1.75 -0.06 10.16
N GLU A 30 -1.12 0.23 11.30
CA GLU A 30 0.08 -0.49 11.78
C GLU A 30 -0.23 -1.98 11.96
N ALA A 31 -1.28 -2.31 12.72
CA ALA A 31 -1.70 -3.70 12.94
C ALA A 31 -2.05 -4.41 11.62
N PHE A 32 -2.73 -3.71 10.70
CA PHE A 32 -3.05 -4.24 9.38
C PHE A 32 -1.78 -4.58 8.58
N CYS A 33 -0.80 -3.68 8.54
CA CYS A 33 0.45 -3.88 7.82
C CYS A 33 1.25 -5.06 8.39
N GLU A 34 1.31 -5.20 9.72
CA GLU A 34 1.97 -6.33 10.38
C GLU A 34 1.31 -7.67 10.01
N LEU A 35 -0.02 -7.74 10.07
CA LEU A 35 -0.77 -8.96 9.75
C LEU A 35 -0.64 -9.37 8.28
N ASN A 36 -0.43 -8.40 7.38
CA ASN A 36 -0.40 -8.61 5.94
C ASN A 36 1.00 -8.49 5.32
N ILE A 37 2.06 -8.49 6.13
CA ILE A 37 3.43 -8.28 5.65
C ILE A 37 3.84 -9.26 4.54
N GLU A 38 3.32 -10.49 4.57
CA GLU A 38 3.59 -11.52 3.56
C GLU A 38 2.98 -11.19 2.19
N HIS A 39 1.82 -10.50 2.14
CA HIS A 39 1.25 -10.01 0.89
C HIS A 39 2.16 -8.96 0.25
N TYR A 40 2.68 -8.03 1.07
CA TYR A 40 3.63 -7.02 0.60
C TYR A 40 4.96 -7.62 0.14
N ARG A 41 5.49 -8.60 0.87
CA ARG A 41 6.71 -9.34 0.47
C ARG A 41 6.51 -10.07 -0.85
N THR A 42 5.42 -10.80 -0.99
CA THR A 42 5.10 -11.52 -2.24
C THR A 42 4.97 -10.56 -3.42
N PHE A 43 4.28 -9.44 -3.22
CA PHE A 43 4.17 -8.39 -4.23
C PHE A 43 5.53 -7.79 -4.60
N HIS A 44 6.35 -7.46 -3.60
CA HIS A 44 7.69 -6.94 -3.80
C HIS A 44 8.54 -7.92 -4.62
N ASP A 45 8.59 -9.19 -4.24
CA ASP A 45 9.43 -10.20 -4.89
C ASP A 45 8.99 -10.45 -6.34
N ALA A 46 7.69 -10.45 -6.60
CA ALA A 46 7.15 -10.55 -7.96
C ALA A 46 7.53 -9.35 -8.84
N ASN A 47 7.74 -8.17 -8.26
CA ASN A 47 7.92 -6.91 -8.98
C ASN A 47 9.31 -6.26 -8.81
N VAL A 48 10.23 -6.90 -8.10
CA VAL A 48 11.52 -6.32 -7.67
C VAL A 48 12.32 -5.68 -8.81
N LYS A 49 12.28 -6.27 -10.02
CA LYS A 49 12.98 -5.73 -11.20
C LYS A 49 12.44 -4.37 -11.66
N GLN A 50 11.13 -4.17 -11.55
CA GLN A 50 10.45 -2.92 -11.92
C GLN A 50 10.70 -1.88 -10.83
N LEU A 51 10.54 -2.27 -9.56
CA LEU A 51 10.77 -1.39 -8.42
C LEU A 51 12.21 -0.84 -8.39
N ILE A 52 13.22 -1.67 -8.69
CA ILE A 52 14.63 -1.22 -8.77
C ILE A 52 14.86 -0.21 -9.90
N ARG A 53 14.07 -0.24 -10.97
CA ARG A 53 14.14 0.73 -12.07
C ARG A 53 13.45 2.05 -11.73
N GLY A 54 12.79 2.12 -10.58
CA GLY A 54 11.97 3.26 -10.18
C GLY A 54 10.54 3.22 -10.71
N ASP A 55 10.13 2.12 -11.34
CA ASP A 55 8.76 1.98 -11.84
C ASP A 55 7.78 1.90 -10.66
N ARG A 56 6.63 2.57 -10.80
CA ARG A 56 5.51 2.45 -9.87
C ARG A 56 4.59 1.32 -10.33
N VAL A 57 4.34 0.34 -9.47
CA VAL A 57 3.57 -0.86 -9.82
C VAL A 57 2.28 -0.89 -9.01
N PRO A 58 1.10 -1.01 -9.66
CA PRO A 58 -0.16 -1.11 -8.94
C PRO A 58 -0.21 -2.40 -8.12
N LEU A 59 -0.63 -2.27 -6.85
CA LEU A 59 -0.96 -3.40 -5.99
C LEU A 59 -2.43 -3.75 -6.15
N THR A 60 -2.73 -5.03 -6.37
CA THR A 60 -4.11 -5.52 -6.29
C THR A 60 -4.55 -5.50 -4.83
N PRO A 61 -5.64 -4.78 -4.49
CA PRO A 61 -6.17 -4.79 -3.13
C PRO A 61 -6.51 -6.21 -2.67
N PHE A 62 -6.11 -6.55 -1.45
CA PHE A 62 -6.42 -7.85 -0.81
C PHE A 62 -7.24 -7.69 0.47
N TRP A 63 -7.55 -6.45 0.85
CA TRP A 63 -8.46 -6.10 1.93
C TRP A 63 -9.89 -5.94 1.40
N ALA A 64 -10.87 -6.04 2.30
CA ALA A 64 -12.26 -5.71 1.98
C ALA A 64 -12.44 -4.18 1.89
N GLU A 65 -13.31 -3.73 0.98
CA GLU A 65 -13.72 -2.32 0.82
C GLU A 65 -14.61 -1.83 1.97
#